data_AF-A0A2X4UVN6-F1
#
_entry.id   AF-A0A2X4UVN6-F1
#
_cell.length_a   1.000
_cell.length_b   1.000
_cell.length_c   1.000
_cell.angle_alpha   90.00
_cell.angle_beta   90.00
_cell.angle_gamma   90.00
#
_symmetry.space_group_name_H-M   'P 1'
#
loop_
_entity.id
_entity.type
_entity.pdbx_description
1 polymer ?
#
loop_
_entity_poly.entity_id
_entity_poly.type
_entity_poly.pdbx_seq_one_letter_code
_entity_poly.pdbx_strand_id
1 'polypeptide(L)'
;MTSAIAEQLTERFFRYLAVTSQSDAAVNALPSTPGQHDMAKLLAAELRQLGLKDVQIDEHATVTARKPGNQPGCAAHRFYYPYRYRRRRPVGAYTSSAPAL
;
A
#
# COMPACT_ATOMS: atom_id res chain seq x y z
N MET A 1 19.66 23.54 -10.72
CA MET A 1 19.99 22.16 -11.12
C MET A 1 19.22 21.22 -10.22
N THR A 2 18.13 20.61 -10.70
CA THR A 2 17.49 19.49 -10.01
C THR A 2 18.50 18.35 -9.93
N SER A 3 18.57 17.67 -8.79
CA SER A 3 19.48 16.52 -8.65
C SER A 3 18.94 15.33 -9.48
N ALA A 4 19.83 14.45 -9.94
CA ALA A 4 19.44 13.26 -10.70
C ALA A 4 18.42 12.36 -9.95
N ILE A 5 18.37 12.44 -8.62
CA ILE A 5 17.36 11.76 -7.79
C ILE A 5 15.98 12.40 -7.98
N ALA A 6 15.90 13.73 -8.04
CA ALA A 6 14.64 14.43 -8.21
C ALA A 6 13.98 14.06 -9.55
N GLU A 7 14.75 14.00 -10.63
CA GLU A 7 14.25 13.62 -11.96
C GLU A 7 13.72 12.18 -11.98
N GLN A 8 14.48 11.23 -11.42
CA GLN A 8 14.04 9.84 -11.30
C GLN A 8 12.77 9.68 -10.45
N LEU A 9 12.64 10.46 -9.37
CA LEU A 9 11.44 10.45 -8.51
C LEU A 9 10.24 11.02 -9.26
N THR A 10 10.41 12.12 -10.00
CA THR A 10 9.34 12.74 -10.79
C THR A 10 8.84 11.79 -11.88
N GLU A 11 9.74 11.10 -12.59
CA GLU A 11 9.37 10.11 -13.60
C GLU A 11 8.53 8.97 -13.00
N ARG A 12 9.01 8.37 -11.89
CA ARG A 12 8.29 7.30 -11.18
C ARG A 12 6.93 7.77 -10.66
N PHE A 13 6.88 8.99 -10.15
CA PHE A 13 5.64 9.61 -9.66
C PHE A 13 4.57 9.68 -10.76
N PHE A 14 4.91 10.20 -11.94
CA PHE A 14 3.97 10.26 -13.06
C PHE A 14 3.57 8.88 -13.59
N ARG A 15 4.51 7.93 -13.61
CA ARG A 15 4.21 6.54 -13.96
C ARG A 15 3.19 5.91 -13.01
N TYR A 16 3.30 6.17 -11.71
CA TYR A 16 2.33 5.67 -10.73
C TYR A 16 0.97 6.36 -10.85
N LEU A 17 0.94 7.68 -11.08
CA LEU A 17 -0.32 8.40 -11.28
C LEU A 17 -1.14 7.89 -12.48
N ALA A 18 -0.48 7.35 -13.50
CA ALA A 18 -1.13 6.76 -14.66
C ALA A 18 -1.90 5.46 -14.35
N VAL A 19 -1.67 4.84 -13.18
CA VAL A 19 -2.38 3.62 -12.76
C VAL A 19 -3.59 3.99 -11.91
N THR A 20 -4.79 3.63 -12.38
CA THR A 20 -6.04 3.84 -11.65
C THR A 20 -6.18 2.86 -10.48
N SER A 21 -5.61 3.18 -9.30
CA SER A 21 -5.60 2.30 -8.12
C SER A 21 -6.51 2.76 -6.98
N GLN A 22 -7.45 3.67 -7.24
CA GLN A 22 -8.32 4.24 -6.21
C GLN A 22 -9.18 3.14 -5.56
N SER A 23 -9.34 3.21 -4.24
CA SER A 23 -10.20 2.31 -3.49
C SER A 23 -11.67 2.71 -3.59
N ASP A 24 -12.52 1.70 -3.70
CA ASP A 24 -13.97 1.86 -3.54
C ASP A 24 -14.34 1.67 -2.06
N ALA A 25 -14.95 2.70 -1.46
CA ALA A 25 -15.36 2.70 -0.06
C ALA A 25 -16.68 1.94 0.19
N ALA A 26 -17.41 1.58 -0.86
CA ALA A 26 -18.61 0.74 -0.77
C ALA A 26 -18.28 -0.75 -0.68
N VAL A 27 -17.08 -1.15 -1.10
CA VAL A 27 -16.63 -2.54 -1.14
C VAL A 27 -15.92 -2.91 0.15
N ASN A 28 -16.38 -3.97 0.80
CA ASN A 28 -15.82 -4.48 2.07
C ASN A 28 -14.71 -5.55 1.87
N ALA A 29 -14.26 -5.76 0.64
CA ALA A 29 -13.20 -6.71 0.29
C ALA A 29 -11.90 -5.98 -0.09
N LEU A 30 -10.74 -6.61 0.15
CA LEU A 30 -9.45 -6.18 -0.39
C LEU A 30 -8.93 -7.20 -1.40
N PRO A 31 -8.48 -6.75 -2.59
CA PRO A 31 -8.56 -5.39 -3.10
C PRO A 31 -10.01 -4.96 -3.37
N SER A 32 -10.31 -3.66 -3.22
CA SER A 32 -11.64 -3.15 -3.55
C SER A 32 -11.81 -2.80 -5.02
N THR A 33 -10.70 -2.62 -5.75
CA THR A 33 -10.69 -2.40 -7.20
C THR A 33 -9.55 -3.20 -7.86
N PRO A 34 -9.74 -3.72 -9.09
CA PRO A 34 -8.70 -4.46 -9.81
C PRO A 34 -7.39 -3.68 -9.99
N GLY A 35 -7.49 -2.37 -10.19
CA GLY A 35 -6.31 -1.51 -10.39
C GLY A 35 -5.36 -1.41 -9.18
N GLN A 36 -5.82 -1.77 -7.97
CA GLN A 36 -4.92 -1.95 -6.82
C GLN A 36 -3.93 -3.08 -7.04
N HIS A 37 -4.37 -4.20 -7.64
CA HIS A 37 -3.49 -5.30 -8.01
C HIS A 37 -2.54 -4.90 -9.15
N ASP A 38 -3.00 -4.10 -10.10
CA ASP A 38 -2.13 -3.67 -11.20
C ASP A 38 -1.03 -2.72 -10.72
N MET A 39 -1.35 -1.82 -9.79
CA MET A 39 -0.35 -1.02 -9.07
C MET A 39 0.63 -1.91 -8.30
N ALA A 40 0.12 -2.90 -7.56
CA ALA A 40 0.96 -3.83 -6.80
C ALA A 40 1.93 -4.62 -7.70
N LYS A 41 1.48 -5.07 -8.87
CA LYS A 41 2.31 -5.75 -9.88
C LYS A 41 3.40 -4.84 -10.43
N LEU A 42 3.06 -3.58 -10.73
CA LEU A 42 4.01 -2.58 -11.21
C LEU A 42 5.12 -2.36 -10.18
N LEU A 43 4.75 -2.10 -8.92
CA LEU A 43 5.72 -1.92 -7.83
C LEU A 43 6.57 -3.17 -7.60
N ALA A 44 5.97 -4.36 -7.64
CA ALA A 44 6.71 -5.61 -7.49
C ALA A 44 7.74 -5.82 -8.61
N ALA A 45 7.39 -5.47 -9.86
CA ALA A 45 8.34 -5.53 -10.97
C ALA A 45 9.52 -4.58 -10.75
N GLU A 46 9.28 -3.35 -10.31
CA GLU A 46 10.33 -2.39 -10.01
C GLU A 46 11.24 -2.84 -8.86
N LEU A 47 10.67 -3.38 -7.78
CA LEU A 47 11.48 -3.90 -6.67
C LEU A 47 12.38 -5.06 -7.11
N ARG A 48 11.91 -5.91 -8.02
CA ARG A 48 12.75 -6.97 -8.63
C ARG A 48 13.86 -6.38 -9.49
N GLN A 49 13.56 -5.36 -10.30
CA GLN A 49 14.56 -4.65 -11.11
C GLN A 49 15.63 -3.96 -10.25
N LEU A 50 15.24 -3.43 -9.08
CA LEU A 50 16.15 -2.85 -8.09
C LEU A 50 16.98 -3.91 -7.33
N GLY A 51 16.80 -5.21 -7.62
CA GLY A 51 17.58 -6.30 -7.06
C GLY A 51 17.12 -6.79 -5.69
N LEU A 52 15.93 -6.37 -5.21
CA LEU A 52 15.36 -6.91 -3.98
C LEU A 52 14.96 -8.38 -4.17
N LYS A 53 14.98 -9.13 -3.07
CA LYS A 53 14.69 -10.56 -3.01
C LYS A 53 13.32 -10.80 -2.37
N ASP A 54 12.82 -12.03 -2.48
CA ASP A 54 11.55 -12.46 -1.88
C ASP A 54 10.38 -11.52 -2.18
N VAL A 55 10.30 -11.02 -3.43
CA VAL A 55 9.25 -10.08 -3.85
C VAL A 55 7.93 -10.80 -4.06
N GLN A 56 6.98 -10.57 -3.17
CA GLN A 56 5.67 -11.22 -3.12
C GLN A 56 4.55 -10.18 -3.10
N ILE A 57 3.41 -10.55 -3.70
CA ILE A 57 2.17 -9.80 -3.61
C ILE A 57 1.17 -10.73 -2.94
N ASP A 58 0.50 -10.27 -1.89
CA ASP A 58 -0.56 -11.04 -1.23
C ASP A 58 -1.93 -10.83 -1.90
N GLU A 59 -2.94 -11.57 -1.43
CA GLU A 59 -4.31 -11.50 -1.90
C GLU A 59 -4.97 -10.12 -1.72
N HIS A 60 -4.38 -9.24 -0.89
CA HIS A 60 -4.89 -7.91 -0.60
C HIS A 60 -4.15 -6.80 -1.36
N ALA A 61 -3.33 -7.16 -2.36
CA ALA A 61 -2.49 -6.24 -3.13
C ALA A 61 -1.33 -5.64 -2.32
N THR A 62 -0.96 -6.22 -1.18
CA THR A 62 0.21 -5.79 -0.41
C THR A 62 1.49 -6.31 -1.07
N VAL A 63 2.41 -5.41 -1.38
CA VAL A 63 3.72 -5.77 -1.92
C VAL A 63 4.74 -5.86 -0.80
N THR A 64 5.42 -7.00 -0.70
CA THR A 64 6.53 -7.20 0.24
C THR A 64 7.78 -7.59 -0.51
N ALA A 65 8.94 -7.09 -0.06
CA ALA A 65 10.24 -7.40 -0.62
C ALA A 65 11.32 -7.35 0.47
N ARG A 66 12.38 -8.14 0.29
CA ARG A 66 13.52 -8.24 1.20
C ARG A 66 14.76 -7.61 0.57
N LYS A 67 15.34 -6.61 1.22
CA LYS A 67 16.70 -6.14 0.93
C LYS A 67 17.68 -6.90 1.83
N PRO A 68 18.62 -7.68 1.28
CA PRO A 68 19.63 -8.35 2.10
C PRO A 68 20.51 -7.31 2.81
N GLY A 69 20.93 -7.63 4.04
CA GLY A 69 21.92 -6.84 4.76
C GLY A 69 23.26 -6.83 4.02
N ASN A 70 24.03 -5.76 4.17
CA ASN A 70 25.32 -5.63 3.50
C ASN A 70 26.44 -6.46 4.16
N GLN A 71 26.15 -7.14 5.27
CA GLN A 71 27.08 -7.96 6.03
C GLN A 71 26.50 -9.37 6.28
N PRO A 72 27.34 -10.42 6.23
CA PRO A 72 26.91 -11.78 6.59
C PRO A 72 26.43 -11.80 8.05
N GLY A 73 25.22 -12.31 8.30
CA GLY A 73 24.64 -12.43 9.65
C GLY A 73 23.81 -11.22 10.13
N CYS A 74 23.70 -10.14 9.37
CA CYS A 74 22.84 -9.02 9.71
C CYS A 74 21.36 -9.32 9.36
N ALA A 75 20.44 -9.05 10.29
CA ALA A 75 19.02 -9.27 10.11
C ALA A 75 18.47 -8.52 8.89
N ALA A 76 17.74 -9.22 8.02
CA ALA A 76 17.09 -8.58 6.89
C ALA A 76 15.94 -7.68 7.36
N HIS A 77 15.94 -6.40 6.97
CA HIS A 77 14.82 -5.51 7.24
C HIS A 77 13.64 -5.88 6.33
N ARG A 78 12.60 -6.46 6.92
CA ARG A 78 11.30 -6.70 6.29
C ARG A 78 10.31 -5.67 6.87
N PHE A 79 9.78 -4.79 6.03
CA PHE A 79 8.67 -3.92 6.42
C PHE A 79 7.36 -4.72 6.34
N TYR A 80 6.70 -4.91 7.48
CA TYR A 80 5.39 -5.57 7.57
C TYR A 80 4.40 -4.63 8.28
N TYR A 81 3.29 -4.32 7.62
CA TYR A 81 2.18 -3.58 8.20
C TYR A 81 0.97 -4.51 8.31
N PRO A 82 0.55 -4.92 9.52
CA PRO A 82 -0.71 -5.63 9.68
C PRO A 82 -1.87 -4.65 9.49
N TYR A 83 -2.68 -4.86 8.43
CA TYR A 83 -3.92 -4.10 8.23
C TYR A 83 -4.91 -4.39 9.36
N ARG A 84 -5.17 -3.38 10.22
CA ARG A 84 -6.29 -3.41 11.17
C ARG A 84 -7.48 -2.64 10.59
N TYR A 85 -8.47 -3.38 10.11
CA TYR A 85 -9.74 -2.81 9.69
C TYR A 85 -10.47 -2.17 10.87
N ARG A 86 -10.56 -0.83 10.88
CA ARG A 86 -11.36 -0.07 11.85
C ARG A 86 -12.82 -0.15 11.41
N ARG A 87 -13.63 -1.01 12.06
CA ARG A 87 -15.09 -1.08 11.85
C ARG A 87 -15.67 0.34 11.97
N ARG A 88 -16.27 0.86 10.89
CA ARG A 88 -17.07 2.09 10.95
C ARG A 88 -18.23 1.82 11.91
N ARG A 89 -18.34 2.62 12.99
CA ARG A 89 -19.59 2.67 13.74
C ARG A 89 -20.67 3.19 12.77
N PRO A 90 -21.88 2.59 12.74
CA PRO A 90 -22.95 3.07 11.89
C PRO A 90 -23.30 4.52 12.27
N VAL A 91 -23.33 5.39 11.26
CA VAL A 91 -23.85 6.76 11.38
C VAL A 91 -25.37 6.64 11.57
N GLY A 92 -25.86 6.85 12.79
CA GLY A 92 -27.29 6.76 13.10
C GLY A 92 -27.69 6.64 14.57
N ALA A 93 -26.77 6.45 15.52
CA ALA A 93 -27.11 6.27 16.94
C ALA A 93 -27.14 7.58 17.76
N TYR A 94 -27.70 8.66 17.22
CA TYR A 94 -28.12 9.82 18.03
C TYR A 94 -29.65 9.83 18.13
N THR A 95 -30.21 8.92 18.92
CA THR A 95 -31.56 9.15 19.46
C THR A 95 -31.42 10.08 20.65
N SER A 96 -31.88 11.31 20.45
CA SER A 96 -32.22 12.23 21.53
C SER A 96 -33.22 11.54 22.47
N SER A 97 -32.80 11.29 23.70
CA SER A 97 -33.72 11.11 24.82
C SER A 97 -33.11 11.82 26.03
N ALA A 98 -33.38 13.12 26.11
CA ALA A 98 -33.42 13.78 27.41
C ALA A 98 -34.56 13.17 28.23
N PRO A 99 -34.40 12.96 29.54
CA PRO A 99 -35.46 13.21 30.47
C PRO A 99 -35.25 14.61 31.09
N ALA A 100 -36.35 15.34 31.12
CA ALA A 100 -36.54 16.57 31.86
C ALA A 100 -36.73 16.28 33.36
N LEU A 101 -36.32 17.25 34.17
CA LEU A 101 -36.50 17.45 35.62
C LEU A 101 -35.64 16.59 36.55
#